data_AF-A0A7S0BIM0-F1
#
_entry.id   AF-A0A7S0BIM0-F1
#
_cell.length_a   1.000
_cell.length_b   1.000
_cell.length_c   1.000
_cell.angle_alpha   90.00
_cell.angle_beta   90.00
_cell.angle_gamma   90.00
#
_symmetry.space_group_name_H-M   'P 1'
#
loop_
_entity.id
_entity.type
_entity.pdbx_description
1 polymer ?
#
loop_
_entity_poly.entity_id
_entity_poly.type
_entity_poly.pdbx_seq_one_letter_code
_entity_poly.pdbx_strand_id
1 'polypeptide(L)'
;TTKHRLLRCHIGNKTSHLFEGLKESLEEDVERNSEVLGRDATFKQISKIEKLPGYLAVQMVRFRWKAAESVKAKILKSISFPFTLDVLDLCSEDLQAKLKVRRNEEVKKRDEAVARAQSQVDADEARTPEPEKPKDADETMDKASSSAADASANDGEATAESPVKIITSETGVYELVGVLTHQGRIAESGHYVSWCKDKDGSWWQFDDEKVYQRTEEDIRKLTGGGDWHMAYMLLYKARNSYD
;
A
#
# COMPACT_ATOMS: atom_id res chain seq x y z
N THR A 1 11.95 2.77 22.57
CA THR A 1 11.17 2.56 21.34
C THR A 1 10.94 1.08 21.08
N THR A 2 9.69 0.63 21.05
CA THR A 2 9.33 -0.76 20.70
C THR A 2 9.35 -0.93 19.19
N LYS A 3 9.99 -1.98 18.67
CA LYS A 3 10.02 -2.27 17.24
C LYS A 3 8.85 -3.16 16.87
N HIS A 4 7.89 -2.63 16.12
CA HIS A 4 6.82 -3.40 15.50
C HIS A 4 7.14 -3.64 14.03
N ARG A 5 7.05 -4.90 13.58
CA ARG A 5 7.23 -5.28 12.16
C ARG A 5 5.93 -5.25 11.35
N LEU A 6 4.80 -5.12 12.04
CA LEU A 6 3.46 -5.25 11.50
C LEU A 6 2.57 -4.24 12.22
N LEU A 7 1.83 -3.45 11.46
CA LEU A 7 0.82 -2.57 12.03
C LEU A 7 -0.51 -3.33 12.08
N ARG A 8 -1.18 -3.31 13.23
CA ARG A 8 -2.46 -4.00 13.40
C ARG A 8 -3.59 -3.03 13.09
N CYS A 9 -4.57 -3.50 12.33
CA CYS A 9 -5.86 -2.86 12.16
C CYS A 9 -6.86 -3.60 13.04
N HIS A 10 -7.19 -3.02 14.19
CA HIS A 10 -8.26 -3.55 15.05
C HIS A 10 -9.62 -3.25 14.41
N ILE A 11 -10.52 -4.23 14.41
CA ILE A 11 -11.83 -4.12 13.76
C ILE A 11 -12.90 -4.16 14.84
N GLY A 12 -13.27 -2.97 15.31
CA GLY A 12 -14.37 -2.76 16.24
C GLY A 12 -15.72 -2.53 15.57
N ASN A 13 -16.72 -2.25 16.40
CA ASN A 13 -18.09 -1.97 15.95
C ASN A 13 -18.19 -0.66 15.15
N LYS A 14 -17.29 0.29 15.40
CA LYS A 14 -17.27 1.60 14.72
C LYS A 14 -16.35 1.64 13.49
N THR A 15 -15.37 0.74 13.42
CA THR A 15 -14.37 0.68 12.34
C THR A 15 -15.00 0.29 11.00
N SER A 16 -14.99 1.19 10.02
CA SER A 16 -15.47 0.94 8.65
C SER A 16 -14.36 1.17 7.62
N HIS A 17 -13.36 1.96 7.99
CA HIS A 17 -12.19 2.27 7.17
C HIS A 17 -10.91 1.78 7.86
N LEU A 18 -9.91 1.38 7.07
CA LEU A 18 -8.61 0.92 7.56
C LEU A 18 -8.00 1.90 8.57
N PHE A 19 -8.02 3.19 8.24
CA PHE A 19 -7.37 4.23 9.03
C PHE A 19 -7.90 4.31 10.46
N GLU A 20 -9.20 4.11 10.66
CA GLU A 20 -9.84 4.08 11.97
C GLU A 20 -9.29 2.92 12.82
N GLY A 21 -9.16 1.74 12.21
CA GLY A 21 -8.65 0.56 12.91
C GLY A 21 -7.15 0.62 13.20
N LEU A 22 -6.38 1.33 12.36
CA LEU A 22 -4.98 1.66 12.65
C LEU A 22 -4.86 2.60 13.84
N LYS A 23 -5.72 3.63 13.88
CA LYS A 23 -5.75 4.60 14.99
C LYS A 23 -6.17 3.93 16.29
N GLU A 24 -7.21 3.10 16.27
CA GLU A 24 -7.65 2.29 17.42
C GLU A 24 -6.57 1.33 17.92
N SER A 25 -5.67 0.85 17.05
CA SER A 25 -4.54 0.01 17.49
C SER A 25 -3.40 0.80 18.15
N LEU A 26 -3.34 2.11 17.97
CA LEU A 26 -2.33 2.97 18.58
C LEU A 26 -2.84 3.67 19.84
N GLU A 27 -4.16 3.70 20.05
CA GLU A 27 -4.82 4.25 21.22
C GLU A 27 -5.50 3.13 22.01
N GLU A 28 -4.90 2.73 23.14
CA GLU A 28 -5.41 1.63 23.97
C GLU A 28 -5.77 2.15 25.37
N ASP A 29 -6.91 1.70 25.90
CA ASP A 29 -7.27 1.91 27.30
C ASP A 29 -6.66 0.77 28.14
N VAL A 30 -5.84 1.13 29.13
CA VAL A 30 -5.08 0.18 29.96
C VAL A 30 -5.42 0.43 31.43
N GLU A 31 -5.89 -0.60 32.11
CA GLU A 31 -6.06 -0.55 33.57
C GLU A 31 -4.71 -0.72 34.26
N ARG A 32 -4.36 0.24 35.11
CA ARG A 32 -3.17 0.18 35.96
C ARG A 32 -3.49 0.67 37.35
N ASN A 33 -2.75 0.18 38.33
CA ASN A 33 -2.83 0.72 39.68
C ASN A 33 -2.32 2.17 39.69
N SER A 34 -3.16 3.09 40.13
CA SER A 34 -2.80 4.49 40.29
C SER A 34 -2.32 4.71 41.71
N GLU A 35 -1.02 4.98 41.87
CA GLU A 35 -0.42 5.29 43.19
C GLU A 35 -1.08 6.50 43.86
N VAL A 36 -1.56 7.46 43.07
CA VAL A 36 -2.25 8.67 43.55
C VAL A 36 -3.65 8.36 44.06
N LEU A 37 -4.38 7.46 43.39
CA LEU A 37 -5.76 7.11 43.76
C LEU A 37 -5.84 5.88 44.68
N GLY A 38 -4.72 5.16 44.88
CA GLY A 38 -4.65 3.93 45.67
C GLY A 38 -5.50 2.78 45.12
N ARG A 39 -5.88 2.83 43.84
CA ARG A 39 -6.77 1.85 43.19
C ARG A 39 -6.47 1.74 41.71
N ASP A 40 -7.00 0.70 41.09
CA ASP A 40 -6.93 0.54 39.65
C ASP A 40 -7.75 1.62 38.95
N ALA A 41 -7.15 2.22 37.94
CA ALA A 41 -7.72 3.27 37.12
C ALA A 41 -7.41 2.99 35.64
N THR A 42 -8.33 3.40 34.77
CA THR A 42 -8.16 3.29 33.32
C THR A 42 -7.31 4.46 32.80
N PHE A 43 -6.18 4.15 32.18
CA PHE A 43 -5.30 5.11 31.52
C PHE A 43 -5.41 4.97 30.01
N LYS A 44 -5.46 6.10 29.29
CA LYS A 44 -5.39 6.10 27.83
C LYS A 44 -3.93 6.13 27.38
N GLN A 45 -3.45 5.02 26.84
CA GLN A 45 -2.11 4.90 26.27
C GLN A 45 -2.15 5.24 24.78
N ILE A 46 -1.38 6.25 24.37
CA ILE A 46 -1.29 6.67 22.97
C ILE A 46 0.14 6.42 22.48
N SER A 47 0.26 5.61 21.43
CA SER A 47 1.52 5.32 20.75
C SER A 47 1.59 6.09 19.42
N LYS A 48 2.77 6.58 19.07
CA LYS A 48 3.02 7.30 17.81
C LYS A 48 4.19 6.68 17.06
N ILE A 49 4.16 6.75 15.73
CA ILE A 49 5.21 6.20 14.88
C ILE A 49 6.41 7.16 14.82
N GLU A 50 7.60 6.68 15.21
CA GLU A 50 8.85 7.46 15.16
C GLU A 50 9.65 7.24 13.87
N LYS A 51 9.51 6.06 13.24
CA LYS A 51 10.26 5.67 12.04
C LYS A 51 9.39 4.83 11.12
N LEU A 52 9.46 5.13 9.83
CA LEU A 52 8.65 4.48 8.79
C LEU A 52 9.49 3.57 7.88
N PRO A 53 9.06 2.31 7.65
CA PRO A 53 9.75 1.39 6.76
C PRO A 53 9.43 1.65 5.29
N GLY A 54 10.27 1.19 4.36
CA GLY A 54 9.99 1.24 2.92
C GLY A 54 8.83 0.33 2.50
N TYR A 55 8.56 -0.73 3.27
CA TYR A 55 7.38 -1.57 3.11
C TYR A 55 6.62 -1.62 4.44
N LEU A 56 5.34 -1.28 4.38
CA LEU A 56 4.44 -1.29 5.52
C LEU A 56 3.47 -2.47 5.39
N ALA A 57 3.62 -3.46 6.27
CA ALA A 57 2.67 -4.55 6.38
C ALA A 57 1.59 -4.21 7.40
N VAL A 58 0.33 -4.36 6.99
CA VAL A 58 -0.85 -4.12 7.84
C VAL A 58 -1.62 -5.42 7.99
N GLN A 59 -1.86 -5.86 9.23
CA GLN A 59 -2.69 -7.02 9.53
C GLN A 59 -4.11 -6.60 9.89
N MET A 60 -5.08 -7.14 9.17
CA MET A 60 -6.49 -7.04 9.53
C MET A 60 -6.76 -8.06 10.65
N VAL A 61 -6.94 -7.58 11.88
CA VAL A 61 -7.12 -8.45 13.06
C VAL A 61 -8.56 -8.97 13.07
N ARG A 62 -8.83 -9.96 12.21
CA ARG A 62 -10.18 -10.52 11.99
C ARG A 62 -10.51 -11.69 12.90
N PHE A 63 -9.55 -12.49 13.30
CA PHE A 63 -9.80 -13.65 14.16
C PHE A 63 -9.67 -13.24 15.62
N ARG A 64 -10.72 -13.51 16.40
CA ARG A 64 -10.73 -13.26 17.85
C ARG A 64 -11.39 -14.40 18.60
N TRP A 65 -10.98 -14.59 19.84
CA TRP A 65 -11.66 -15.49 20.76
C TRP A 65 -12.92 -14.81 21.32
N LYS A 66 -14.07 -15.47 21.22
CA LYS A 66 -15.31 -15.05 21.87
C LYS A 66 -15.49 -15.85 23.15
N ALA A 67 -15.04 -15.29 24.27
CA ALA A 67 -15.03 -15.98 25.57
C ALA A 67 -16.41 -16.51 25.99
N ALA A 68 -17.49 -15.76 25.75
CA ALA A 68 -18.86 -16.17 26.07
C ALA A 68 -19.30 -17.47 25.38
N GLU A 69 -18.81 -17.72 24.17
CA GLU A 69 -19.15 -18.92 23.38
C GLU A 69 -18.02 -19.96 23.42
N SER A 70 -16.85 -19.63 23.98
CA SER A 70 -15.63 -20.45 23.92
C SER A 70 -15.28 -20.90 22.50
N VAL A 71 -15.45 -19.99 21.53
CA VAL A 71 -15.20 -20.24 20.10
C VAL A 71 -14.33 -19.13 19.51
N LYS A 72 -13.42 -19.50 18.62
CA LYS A 72 -12.69 -18.56 17.78
C LYS A 72 -13.57 -18.16 16.60
N ALA A 73 -13.81 -16.86 16.46
CA ALA A 73 -14.69 -16.32 15.43
C ALA A 73 -13.93 -15.36 14.51
N LYS A 74 -14.28 -15.39 13.23
CA LYS A 74 -13.84 -14.41 12.23
C LYS A 74 -14.80 -13.22 12.19
N ILE A 75 -14.25 -12.01 12.25
CA ILE A 75 -14.97 -10.77 12.05
C ILE A 75 -15.17 -10.59 10.53
N LEU A 76 -16.41 -10.76 10.10
CA LEU A 76 -16.79 -10.67 8.68
C LEU A 76 -17.09 -9.24 8.21
N LYS A 77 -16.97 -8.24 9.09
CA LYS A 77 -17.25 -6.84 8.78
C LYS A 77 -16.43 -6.37 7.57
N SER A 78 -17.10 -5.69 6.64
CA SER A 78 -16.43 -5.06 5.52
C SER A 78 -15.62 -3.87 6.01
N ILE A 79 -14.33 -3.82 5.65
CA ILE A 79 -13.41 -2.73 5.99
C ILE A 79 -12.78 -2.26 4.70
N SER A 80 -13.07 -1.02 4.32
CA SER A 80 -12.45 -0.42 3.15
C SER A 80 -11.02 0.00 3.43
N PHE A 81 -10.14 -0.26 2.47
CA PHE A 81 -8.73 0.13 2.53
C PHE A 81 -8.37 0.86 1.23
N PRO A 82 -7.56 1.94 1.31
CA PRO A 82 -7.24 2.72 0.15
C PRO A 82 -6.07 2.11 -0.64
N PHE A 83 -6.01 2.35 -1.94
CA PHE A 83 -4.81 2.06 -2.75
C PHE A 83 -3.65 2.96 -2.36
N THR A 84 -3.92 4.18 -1.91
CA THR A 84 -2.92 5.11 -1.40
C THR A 84 -3.20 5.40 0.06
N LEU A 85 -2.29 5.00 0.94
CA LEU A 85 -2.39 5.17 2.38
C LEU A 85 -1.49 6.32 2.84
N ASP A 86 -2.07 7.31 3.49
CA ASP A 86 -1.36 8.36 4.20
C ASP A 86 -1.35 8.04 5.70
N VAL A 87 -0.16 7.97 6.31
CA VAL A 87 0.03 7.68 7.74
C VAL A 87 0.55 8.87 8.55
N LEU A 88 0.51 10.09 8.02
CA LEU A 88 1.06 11.29 8.68
C LEU A 88 0.52 11.46 10.11
N ASP A 89 -0.79 11.36 10.30
CA ASP A 89 -1.45 11.61 11.58
C ASP A 89 -1.17 10.52 12.64
N LEU A 90 -0.66 9.36 12.21
CA LEU A 90 -0.23 8.27 13.09
C LEU A 90 1.22 8.46 13.58
N CYS A 91 1.97 9.39 12.97
CA CYS A 91 3.36 9.67 13.29
C CYS A 91 3.51 10.63 14.49
N SER A 92 4.68 10.59 15.11
CA SER A 92 5.12 11.58 16.12
C SER A 92 5.26 12.97 15.51
N GLU A 93 5.12 14.02 16.30
CA GLU A 93 5.21 15.42 15.83
C GLU A 93 6.55 15.70 15.13
N ASP A 94 7.66 15.21 15.70
CA ASP A 94 8.99 15.31 15.11
C ASP A 94 9.08 14.65 13.72
N LEU A 95 8.49 13.47 13.57
CA LEU A 95 8.46 12.79 12.28
C LEU A 95 7.53 13.53 11.30
N GLN A 96 6.36 13.98 11.75
CA GLN A 96 5.45 14.76 10.91
C GLN A 96 6.12 16.01 10.35
N ALA A 97 6.87 16.75 11.17
CA ALA A 97 7.62 17.92 10.73
C ALA A 97 8.60 17.58 9.59
N LYS A 98 9.35 16.48 9.72
CA LYS A 98 10.29 15.99 8.68
C LYS A 98 9.58 15.59 7.39
N LEU A 99 8.47 14.84 7.50
CA LEU A 99 7.70 14.39 6.34
C LEU A 99 7.05 15.57 5.60
N LYS A 100 6.55 16.57 6.33
CA LYS A 100 5.95 17.79 5.76
C LYS A 100 6.93 18.57 4.89
N VAL A 101 8.22 18.63 5.26
CA VAL A 101 9.25 19.27 4.42
C VAL A 101 9.31 18.61 3.04
N ARG A 102 9.42 17.28 2.99
CA ARG A 102 9.44 16.53 1.72
C ARG A 102 8.15 16.64 0.94
N ARG A 103 7.00 16.57 1.59
CA ARG A 103 5.68 16.77 0.94
C ARG A 103 5.59 18.15 0.27
N ASN A 104 6.01 19.20 0.96
CA ASN A 104 5.99 20.56 0.41
C ASN A 104 6.95 20.71 -0.78
N GLU A 105 8.12 20.06 -0.74
CA GLU A 105 9.05 20.02 -1.89
C GLU A 105 8.42 19.32 -3.10
N GLU A 106 7.70 18.21 -2.91
CA GLU A 106 7.01 17.51 -3.99
C GLU A 106 5.88 18.33 -4.61
N VAL A 107 5.09 19.00 -3.76
CA VAL A 107 4.02 19.91 -4.23
C VAL A 107 4.61 21.04 -5.07
N LYS A 108 5.66 21.70 -4.58
CA LYS A 108 6.33 22.79 -5.31
C LYS A 108 6.86 22.32 -6.66
N LYS A 109 7.54 21.17 -6.72
CA LYS A 109 8.03 20.60 -7.99
C LYS A 109 6.89 20.29 -8.96
N ARG A 110 5.77 19.76 -8.46
CA ARG A 110 4.60 19.46 -9.27
C ARG A 110 3.99 20.75 -9.84
N ASP A 111 3.82 21.78 -9.02
CA ASP A 111 3.25 23.06 -9.45
C ASP A 111 4.15 23.75 -10.49
N GLU A 112 5.48 23.71 -10.30
CA GLU A 112 6.45 24.20 -11.30
C GLU A 112 6.40 23.42 -12.62
N ALA A 113 6.24 22.10 -12.57
CA ALA A 113 6.12 21.27 -13.77
C ALA A 113 4.81 21.55 -14.53
N VAL A 114 3.70 21.72 -13.82
CA VAL A 114 2.40 22.10 -14.41
C VAL A 114 2.49 23.49 -15.05
N ALA A 115 3.09 24.47 -14.37
CA ALA A 115 3.29 25.80 -14.93
C ALA A 115 4.16 25.78 -16.19
N ARG A 116 5.22 24.97 -16.21
CA ARG A 116 6.07 24.78 -17.39
C ARG A 116 5.29 24.13 -18.55
N ALA A 117 4.54 23.07 -18.29
CA ALA A 117 3.72 22.41 -19.30
C ALA A 117 2.67 23.38 -19.88
N GLN A 118 1.99 24.15 -19.03
CA GLN A 118 1.03 25.16 -19.48
C GLN A 118 1.70 26.21 -20.37
N SER A 119 2.86 26.74 -19.97
CA SER A 119 3.60 27.71 -20.79
C SER A 119 4.05 27.15 -22.15
N GLN A 120 4.28 25.84 -22.24
CA GLN A 120 4.60 25.18 -23.52
C GLN A 120 3.37 25.04 -24.40
N VAL A 121 2.21 24.69 -23.83
CA VAL A 121 0.93 24.62 -24.56
C VAL A 121 0.52 26.01 -25.07
N ASP A 122 0.61 27.03 -24.23
CA ASP A 122 0.28 28.42 -24.60
C ASP A 122 1.22 28.94 -25.72
N ALA A 123 2.49 28.53 -25.71
CA ALA A 123 3.47 28.89 -26.75
C ALA A 123 3.26 28.14 -28.07
N ASP A 124 2.79 26.89 -28.03
CA ASP A 124 2.47 26.11 -29.23
C ASP A 124 1.15 26.59 -29.87
N GLU A 125 0.16 26.98 -29.06
CA GLU A 125 -1.12 27.55 -29.54
C GLU A 125 -0.94 28.95 -30.15
N ALA A 126 0.04 29.72 -29.68
CA ALA A 126 0.42 31.01 -30.28
C ALA A 126 1.17 30.88 -31.62
N ARG A 127 1.60 29.67 -32.01
CA ARG A 127 2.27 29.41 -33.28
C ARG A 127 1.24 29.01 -34.33
N THR A 128 0.83 29.95 -35.17
CA THR A 128 -0.07 29.71 -36.32
C THR A 128 0.47 28.60 -37.23
N PRO A 129 -0.35 27.63 -37.68
CA PRO A 129 0.08 26.65 -38.66
C PRO A 129 0.26 27.35 -40.01
N GLU A 130 1.51 27.46 -40.48
CA GLU A 130 1.79 27.71 -41.90
C GLU A 130 1.34 26.48 -42.72
N PRO A 131 0.74 26.66 -43.90
CA PRO A 131 0.24 25.55 -44.69
C PRO A 131 1.40 24.74 -45.30
N GLU A 132 1.61 23.52 -44.82
CA GLU A 132 2.49 22.55 -45.47
C GLU A 132 1.87 22.05 -46.79
N LYS A 133 2.62 22.21 -47.88
CA LYS A 133 2.29 21.62 -49.19
C LYS A 133 2.36 20.09 -49.12
N PRO A 134 1.42 19.35 -49.73
CA PRO A 134 1.48 17.90 -49.77
C PRO A 134 2.61 17.43 -50.68
N LYS A 135 3.42 16.48 -50.20
CA LYS A 135 4.24 15.62 -51.05
C LYS A 135 3.84 14.17 -50.80
N ASP A 136 3.68 13.48 -51.92
CA ASP A 136 2.98 12.23 -52.12
C ASP A 136 3.49 11.05 -51.30
N ALA A 137 2.55 10.14 -51.08
CA ALA A 137 2.74 8.77 -50.62
C ALA A 137 3.46 7.94 -51.69
N ASP A 138 4.35 7.05 -51.26
CA ASP A 138 4.49 5.75 -51.92
C ASP A 138 4.80 4.66 -50.90
N GLU A 139 4.19 3.51 -51.14
CA GLU A 139 4.14 2.31 -50.33
C GLU A 139 5.46 1.53 -50.40
N THR A 140 5.75 0.71 -49.41
CA THR A 140 5.87 -0.75 -49.61
C THR A 140 6.15 -1.49 -48.30
N MET A 141 5.23 -2.40 -47.97
CA MET A 141 5.49 -3.59 -47.18
C MET A 141 6.50 -4.48 -47.91
N ASP A 142 7.46 -5.08 -47.20
CA ASP A 142 7.61 -6.53 -47.28
C ASP A 142 8.50 -7.16 -46.18
N LYS A 143 7.94 -8.25 -45.65
CA LYS A 143 8.52 -9.55 -45.32
C LYS A 143 9.36 -9.83 -44.05
N ALA A 144 8.81 -10.80 -43.35
CA ALA A 144 9.31 -11.58 -42.22
C ALA A 144 10.47 -12.53 -42.53
N SER A 145 11.29 -12.81 -41.51
CA SER A 145 11.85 -14.13 -41.14
C SER A 145 12.78 -13.93 -39.93
N SER A 146 12.40 -14.40 -38.74
CA SER A 146 12.72 -15.73 -38.19
C SER A 146 14.20 -15.89 -37.79
N SER A 147 14.43 -16.01 -36.49
CA SER A 147 15.23 -17.08 -35.89
C SER A 147 15.23 -16.97 -34.37
N ALA A 148 14.98 -18.12 -33.76
CA ALA A 148 15.04 -18.38 -32.34
C ALA A 148 16.47 -18.71 -31.89
N ALA A 149 16.63 -18.72 -30.56
CA ALA A 149 17.73 -19.25 -29.76
C ALA A 149 19.01 -18.38 -29.68
N ASP A 150 19.33 -17.90 -28.47
CA ASP A 150 20.18 -18.70 -27.58
C ASP A 150 20.07 -18.19 -26.13
N ALA A 151 20.10 -19.15 -25.21
CA ALA A 151 20.17 -18.96 -23.78
C ALA A 151 21.65 -18.88 -23.36
N SER A 152 22.01 -17.96 -22.48
CA SER A 152 23.18 -18.19 -21.65
C SER A 152 23.02 -17.53 -20.30
N ALA A 153 22.95 -18.39 -19.29
CA ALA A 153 23.16 -18.08 -17.90
C ALA A 153 24.54 -17.44 -17.72
N ASN A 154 24.61 -16.34 -16.98
CA ASN A 154 25.86 -15.95 -16.36
C ASN A 154 25.65 -15.84 -14.86
N ASP A 155 26.09 -16.90 -14.20
CA ASP A 155 26.31 -17.00 -12.77
C ASP A 155 27.46 -16.04 -12.43
N GLY A 156 27.13 -14.97 -11.70
CA GLY A 156 28.03 -13.87 -11.39
C GLY A 156 28.00 -13.60 -9.89
N GLU A 157 28.79 -14.39 -9.18
CA GLU A 157 29.12 -14.27 -7.77
C GLU A 157 29.49 -12.82 -7.40
N ALA A 158 28.61 -12.15 -6.65
CA ALA A 158 28.81 -10.78 -6.21
C ALA A 158 29.26 -10.76 -4.74
N THR A 159 30.57 -10.65 -4.58
CA THR A 159 31.27 -10.26 -3.36
C THR A 159 30.85 -8.88 -2.83
N ALA A 160 30.92 -8.74 -1.50
CA ALA A 160 30.94 -7.51 -0.69
C ALA A 160 29.59 -6.80 -0.47
N GLU A 161 28.99 -7.07 0.69
CA GLU A 161 27.86 -6.34 1.26
C GLU A 161 28.23 -4.85 1.47
N SER A 162 27.82 -4.03 0.53
CA SER A 162 27.60 -2.60 0.77
C SER A 162 26.45 -2.45 1.78
N PRO A 163 26.48 -1.44 2.68
CA PRO A 163 25.43 -1.28 3.69
C PRO A 163 24.09 -1.13 2.96
N VAL A 164 23.20 -2.10 3.15
CA VAL A 164 21.85 -2.11 2.55
C VAL A 164 21.20 -0.78 2.89
N LYS A 165 21.02 0.06 1.87
CA LYS A 165 20.33 1.35 2.00
C LYS A 165 18.91 1.01 2.45
N ILE A 166 18.63 1.21 3.74
CA ILE A 166 17.30 0.92 4.28
C ILE A 166 16.33 1.85 3.58
N ILE A 167 15.51 1.30 2.70
CA ILE A 167 14.44 2.05 2.05
C ILE A 167 13.50 2.48 3.17
N THR A 168 13.40 3.79 3.39
CA THR A 168 12.47 4.42 4.34
C THR A 168 11.45 5.24 3.56
N SER A 169 10.27 5.45 4.15
CA SER A 169 9.30 6.39 3.58
C SER A 169 9.71 7.83 3.88
N GLU A 170 9.85 8.64 2.83
CA GLU A 170 10.23 10.06 2.96
C GLU A 170 9.03 10.99 3.10
N THR A 171 7.85 10.55 2.65
CA THR A 171 6.62 11.33 2.66
C THR A 171 5.60 10.78 3.65
N GLY A 172 5.70 9.52 4.08
CA GLY A 172 4.64 8.84 4.83
C GLY A 172 3.41 8.50 3.97
N VAL A 173 3.56 8.57 2.64
CA VAL A 173 2.56 8.10 1.68
C VAL A 173 3.00 6.74 1.15
N TYR A 174 2.04 5.85 1.04
CA TYR A 174 2.24 4.46 0.70
C TYR A 174 1.26 4.02 -0.38
N GLU A 175 1.69 3.10 -1.25
CA GLU A 175 0.88 2.51 -2.30
C GLU A 175 0.66 1.02 -2.03
N LEU A 176 -0.57 0.56 -2.21
CA LEU A 176 -0.95 -0.84 -2.05
C LEU A 176 -0.34 -1.66 -3.20
N VAL A 177 0.51 -2.62 -2.83
CA VAL A 177 1.19 -3.50 -3.79
C VAL A 177 0.81 -4.97 -3.63
N GLY A 178 0.20 -5.32 -2.49
CA GLY A 178 -0.21 -6.69 -2.23
C GLY A 178 -1.39 -6.78 -1.25
N VAL A 179 -2.26 -7.75 -1.48
CA VAL A 179 -3.36 -8.13 -0.59
C VAL A 179 -3.32 -9.63 -0.41
N LEU A 180 -3.17 -10.09 0.83
CA LEU A 180 -3.43 -11.47 1.20
C LEU A 180 -4.87 -11.57 1.67
N THR A 181 -5.65 -12.47 1.08
CA THR A 181 -7.05 -12.70 1.44
C THR A 181 -7.24 -14.05 2.10
N HIS A 182 -8.28 -14.17 2.93
CA HIS A 182 -8.73 -15.43 3.49
C HIS A 182 -10.22 -15.65 3.18
N GLN A 183 -10.54 -16.75 2.49
CA GLN A 183 -11.90 -17.24 2.27
C GLN A 183 -12.30 -18.23 3.37
N GLY A 184 -13.57 -18.22 3.77
CA GLY A 184 -14.09 -19.08 4.84
C GLY A 184 -14.22 -18.38 6.20
N ARG A 185 -15.04 -18.97 7.08
CA ARG A 185 -15.49 -18.39 8.36
C ARG A 185 -14.66 -18.81 9.56
N ILE A 186 -13.96 -19.93 9.47
CA ILE A 186 -13.22 -20.55 10.57
C ILE A 186 -11.75 -20.12 10.44
N ALA A 187 -10.97 -20.18 11.51
CA ALA A 187 -9.57 -19.78 11.46
C ALA A 187 -8.63 -20.95 11.16
N GLU A 188 -9.08 -22.16 11.49
CA GLU A 188 -8.41 -23.45 11.32
C GLU A 188 -8.65 -24.04 9.92
N SER A 189 -9.51 -23.43 9.12
CA SER A 189 -9.89 -23.87 7.79
C SER A 189 -10.28 -22.68 6.93
N GLY A 190 -10.07 -22.81 5.63
CA GLY A 190 -10.35 -21.76 4.65
C GLY A 190 -9.34 -21.84 3.52
N HIS A 191 -9.22 -20.76 2.77
CA HIS A 191 -8.31 -20.67 1.64
C HIS A 191 -7.64 -19.31 1.59
N TYR A 192 -6.31 -19.31 1.46
CA TYR A 192 -5.52 -18.08 1.37
C TYR A 192 -5.12 -17.84 -0.07
N VAL A 193 -5.40 -16.63 -0.56
CA VAL A 193 -5.07 -16.25 -1.94
C VAL A 193 -4.40 -14.89 -1.93
N SER A 194 -3.30 -14.80 -2.68
CA SER A 194 -2.49 -13.59 -2.81
C SER A 194 -2.89 -12.80 -4.04
N TRP A 195 -2.92 -11.48 -3.90
CA TRP A 195 -3.22 -10.54 -4.98
C TRP A 195 -2.09 -9.52 -5.01
N CYS A 196 -1.34 -9.45 -6.11
CA CYS A 196 -0.15 -8.60 -6.20
C CYS A 196 -0.28 -7.64 -7.38
N LYS A 197 0.24 -6.43 -7.18
CA LYS A 197 0.41 -5.43 -8.24
C LYS A 197 1.81 -5.62 -8.85
N ASP A 198 1.86 -5.79 -10.17
CA ASP A 198 3.12 -5.85 -10.91
C ASP A 198 3.62 -4.43 -11.25
N LYS A 199 4.86 -4.32 -11.75
CA LYS A 199 5.56 -3.06 -12.02
C LYS A 199 4.87 -2.20 -13.08
N ASP A 200 4.15 -2.82 -14.01
CA ASP A 200 3.34 -2.16 -15.03
C ASP A 200 2.02 -1.60 -14.48
N GLY A 201 1.70 -1.90 -13.22
CA GLY A 201 0.47 -1.53 -12.54
C GLY A 201 -0.67 -2.54 -12.66
N SER A 202 -0.47 -3.63 -13.41
CA SER A 202 -1.45 -4.71 -13.55
C SER A 202 -1.60 -5.50 -12.26
N TRP A 203 -2.82 -5.96 -11.96
CA TRP A 203 -3.09 -6.80 -10.80
C TRP A 203 -3.19 -8.27 -11.19
N TRP A 204 -2.65 -9.12 -10.33
CA TRP A 204 -2.62 -10.57 -10.52
C TRP A 204 -3.07 -11.28 -9.26
N GLN A 205 -3.96 -12.26 -9.40
CA GLN A 205 -4.39 -13.17 -8.36
C GLN A 205 -3.61 -14.48 -8.50
N PHE A 206 -2.93 -14.88 -7.42
CA PHE A 206 -2.18 -16.12 -7.31
C PHE A 206 -2.95 -17.05 -6.36
N ASP A 207 -3.71 -17.95 -6.95
CA ASP A 207 -4.53 -18.97 -6.30
C ASP A 207 -3.85 -20.34 -6.46
N ASP A 208 -2.95 -20.65 -5.53
CA ASP A 208 -2.02 -21.79 -5.60
C ASP A 208 -1.28 -21.83 -6.96
N GLU A 209 -1.53 -22.85 -7.78
CA GLU A 209 -0.93 -23.04 -9.10
C GLU A 209 -1.60 -22.19 -10.19
N LYS A 210 -2.77 -21.59 -9.90
CA LYS A 210 -3.58 -20.86 -10.88
C LYS A 210 -3.37 -19.37 -10.75
N VAL A 211 -3.01 -18.74 -11.87
CA VAL A 211 -2.73 -17.30 -11.93
C VAL A 211 -3.76 -16.64 -12.83
N TYR A 212 -4.36 -15.54 -12.33
CA TYR A 212 -5.40 -14.81 -13.05
C TYR A 212 -5.08 -13.31 -13.07
N GLN A 213 -5.15 -12.69 -14.24
CA GLN A 213 -5.11 -11.23 -14.34
C GLN A 213 -6.41 -10.65 -13.75
N ARG A 214 -6.29 -9.53 -13.03
CA ARG A 214 -7.38 -8.87 -12.31
C ARG A 214 -7.36 -7.37 -12.51
N THR A 215 -8.49 -6.76 -12.23
CA THR A 215 -8.66 -5.31 -12.29
C THR A 215 -8.55 -4.69 -10.91
N GLU A 216 -8.28 -3.38 -10.82
CA GLU A 216 -8.38 -2.67 -9.55
C GLU A 216 -9.78 -2.76 -8.93
N GLU A 217 -10.84 -2.85 -9.74
CA GLU A 217 -12.21 -3.03 -9.25
C GLU A 217 -12.39 -4.34 -8.50
N ASP A 218 -11.69 -5.40 -8.90
CA ASP A 218 -11.70 -6.67 -8.17
C ASP A 218 -11.01 -6.52 -6.81
N ILE A 219 -9.92 -5.74 -6.74
CA ILE A 219 -9.22 -5.45 -5.49
C ILE A 219 -10.12 -4.65 -4.53
N ARG A 220 -10.92 -3.70 -5.04
CA ARG A 220 -11.90 -2.93 -4.26
C ARG A 220 -12.96 -3.81 -3.60
N LYS A 221 -13.21 -5.01 -4.10
CA LYS A 221 -14.19 -5.97 -3.54
C LYS A 221 -13.63 -6.80 -2.38
N LEU A 222 -12.32 -6.78 -2.14
CA LEU A 222 -11.67 -7.62 -1.11
C LEU A 222 -11.85 -7.08 0.33
N THR A 223 -12.76 -6.13 0.54
CA THR A 223 -13.01 -5.47 1.84
C THR A 223 -13.68 -6.38 2.86
N GLY A 224 -14.37 -7.43 2.41
CA GLY A 224 -15.10 -8.38 3.23
C GLY A 224 -16.61 -8.17 3.17
N GLY A 225 -17.35 -8.58 4.22
CA GLY A 225 -18.82 -8.50 4.26
C GLY A 225 -19.56 -9.78 3.91
N GLY A 226 -18.88 -10.93 3.83
CA GLY A 226 -19.49 -12.23 3.51
C GLY A 226 -18.47 -13.38 3.50
N ASP A 227 -18.77 -14.42 2.74
CA ASP A 227 -17.94 -15.63 2.63
C ASP A 227 -16.89 -15.58 1.50
N TRP A 228 -16.91 -14.49 0.73
CA TRP A 228 -15.94 -14.24 -0.33
C TRP A 228 -14.54 -13.86 0.20
N HIS A 229 -13.60 -13.63 -0.72
CA HIS A 229 -12.25 -13.16 -0.39
C HIS A 229 -12.30 -11.91 0.48
N MET A 230 -11.54 -11.96 1.57
CA MET A 230 -11.53 -10.91 2.57
C MET A 230 -10.09 -10.61 2.95
N ALA A 231 -9.70 -9.33 2.80
CA ALA A 231 -8.36 -8.87 3.10
C ALA A 231 -7.97 -9.23 4.54
N TYR A 232 -6.87 -9.96 4.67
CA TYR A 232 -6.30 -10.42 5.93
C TYR A 232 -4.97 -9.73 6.23
N MET A 233 -4.13 -9.57 5.20
CA MET A 233 -2.95 -8.70 5.27
C MET A 233 -2.90 -7.79 4.05
N LEU A 234 -2.49 -6.55 4.25
CA LEU A 234 -2.18 -5.60 3.20
C LEU A 234 -0.68 -5.31 3.22
N LEU A 235 -0.08 -5.26 2.04
CA LEU A 235 1.29 -4.84 1.85
C LEU A 235 1.31 -3.53 1.08
N TYR A 236 1.92 -2.54 1.70
CA TYR A 236 2.10 -1.22 1.13
C TYR A 236 3.59 -0.94 0.88
N LYS A 237 3.93 -0.36 -0.27
CA LYS A 237 5.27 0.15 -0.59
C LYS A 237 5.29 1.67 -0.42
N ALA A 238 6.35 2.22 0.17
CA ALA A 238 6.52 3.66 0.31
C ALA A 238 6.59 4.31 -1.08
N ARG A 239 5.80 5.37 -1.27
CA ARG A 239 5.87 6.17 -2.50
C ARG A 239 6.98 7.19 -2.35
N ASN A 240 8.13 6.88 -2.93
CA ASN A 240 9.29 7.77 -2.95
C ASN A 240 9.40 8.42 -4.33
N SER A 241 9.92 9.64 -4.40
CA SER A 241 10.02 10.45 -5.63
C SER A 241 10.99 9.93 -6.69
N TYR A 242 11.66 8.79 -6.44
CA TYR A 242 12.66 8.18 -7.33
C TYR A 242 12.21 6.85 -7.97
N ASP A 243 10.97 6.43 -7.75
CA ASP A 243 10.35 5.26 -8.40
C ASP A 243 9.56 5.67 -9.66
#